data_AF-A0A966YEA8-F1
#
_entry.id   AF-A0A966YEA8-F1
#
_cell.length_a   1.000
_cell.length_b   1.000
_cell.length_c   1.000
_cell.angle_alpha   90.00
_cell.angle_beta   90.00
_cell.angle_gamma   90.00
#
_symmetry.space_group_name_H-M   'P 1'
#
loop_
_entity.id
_entity.type
_entity.pdbx_description
1 polymer ?
#
loop_
_entity_poly.entity_id
_entity_poly.type
_entity_poly.pdbx_seq_one_letter_code
_entity_poly.pdbx_strand_id
1 'polypeptide(L)'
;TANLTFRDITASDMAGAVITVVGRHHQQDGWQSEGLARNVTVENCTLNRSGKFMWDYGYLWQITVWPEDYSAAERDLAAKYFPPEYSRGPVQMRQGDDRVVFPNQPPLPVSTRDERGQESLCLYGDTLPPNLVRGRQYFVVESEPDFIRIATTPGGEVIRFAGDGGGEVRLLYPLFRAHLALYAPQGSGPGKGAIDLVSCQNVIVQGCRLSALGDAMHIQKSRDIVFSGNQITGARMGGFFLAEFCRNAVITGNTVDGTNGSRVMSVEKSCENVTVVGNTFRNGGRGSWINQPRNFVLSDNIFINNTTKCEPDPRRGRRSFVTGDYEAYAELYFTTYEPNGRYGNVTVRGNVFVTGEEAA
;
A
#
# COMPACT_ATOMS: atom_id res chain seq x y z
N THR A 1 19.42 4.21 24.95
CA THR A 1 18.35 4.01 25.95
C THR A 1 18.09 2.53 26.13
N ALA A 2 17.74 2.08 27.34
CA ALA A 2 17.46 0.67 27.61
C ALA A 2 16.34 0.52 28.66
N ASN A 3 15.74 -0.67 28.71
CA ASN A 3 14.74 -1.10 29.71
C ASN A 3 13.47 -0.24 29.70
N LEU A 4 12.87 -0.09 28.52
CA LEU A 4 11.62 0.63 28.33
C LEU A 4 10.46 -0.35 28.46
N THR A 5 9.53 -0.08 29.37
CA THR A 5 8.31 -0.90 29.52
C THR A 5 7.09 -0.02 29.42
N PHE A 6 6.19 -0.40 28.53
CA PHE A 6 4.85 0.15 28.34
C PHE A 6 3.86 -0.94 28.71
N ARG A 7 3.10 -0.74 29.79
CA ARG A 7 2.22 -1.75 30.35
C ARG A 7 0.86 -1.14 30.68
N ASP A 8 -0.20 -1.89 30.37
CA ASP A 8 -1.60 -1.55 30.71
C ASP A 8 -2.06 -0.18 30.17
N ILE A 9 -1.44 0.31 29.09
CA ILE A 9 -1.82 1.58 28.46
C ILE A 9 -3.13 1.38 27.69
N THR A 10 -4.09 2.27 27.92
CA THR A 10 -5.33 2.35 27.13
C THR A 10 -5.40 3.67 26.39
N ALA A 11 -5.69 3.62 25.09
CA ALA A 11 -5.90 4.80 24.25
C ALA A 11 -6.97 4.54 23.19
N SER A 12 -7.67 5.59 22.78
CA SER A 12 -8.64 5.56 21.68
C SER A 12 -8.52 6.82 20.83
N ASP A 13 -8.74 6.70 19.53
CA ASP A 13 -8.89 7.83 18.60
C ASP A 13 -7.67 8.76 18.51
N MET A 14 -6.48 8.21 18.71
CA MET A 14 -5.23 8.98 18.62
C MET A 14 -4.79 9.14 17.17
N ALA A 15 -4.64 10.38 16.73
CA ALA A 15 -4.10 10.74 15.42
C ALA A 15 -2.56 10.58 15.40
N GLY A 16 -2.10 9.33 15.35
CA GLY A 16 -0.68 8.96 15.40
C GLY A 16 -0.41 7.76 16.30
N ALA A 17 0.83 7.29 16.30
CA ALA A 17 1.27 6.21 17.16
C ALA A 17 1.12 6.57 18.64
N VAL A 18 0.58 5.66 19.45
CA VAL A 18 0.46 5.84 20.90
C VAL A 18 1.78 5.52 21.58
N ILE A 19 2.44 4.45 21.12
CA ILE A 19 3.74 4.03 21.61
C ILE A 19 4.72 4.13 20.45
N THR A 20 5.70 5.02 20.58
CA THR A 20 6.78 5.18 19.62
C THR A 20 8.12 5.04 20.33
N VAL A 21 8.97 4.14 19.84
CA VAL A 21 10.37 4.04 20.27
C VAL A 21 11.25 4.03 19.04
N VAL A 22 12.11 5.03 18.92
CA VAL A 22 13.02 5.18 17.78
C VAL A 22 14.46 5.19 18.29
N GLY A 23 15.19 4.12 18.00
CA GLY A 23 16.65 4.11 18.08
C GLY A 23 17.27 4.98 16.99
N ARG A 24 18.50 5.42 17.23
CA ARG A 24 19.27 6.24 16.29
C ARG A 24 19.69 5.41 15.08
N HIS A 25 19.37 5.88 13.89
CA HIS A 25 19.69 5.23 12.63
C HIS A 25 19.93 6.26 11.53
N HIS A 26 20.78 5.91 10.56
CA HIS A 26 20.94 6.72 9.36
C HIS A 26 19.70 6.61 8.46
N GLN A 27 19.32 7.72 7.83
CA GLN A 27 18.25 7.77 6.84
C GLN A 27 18.68 7.22 5.46
N GLN A 28 19.99 7.15 5.16
CA GLN A 28 20.46 6.61 3.88
C GLN A 28 20.17 5.11 3.74
N ASP A 29 19.84 4.69 2.52
CA ASP A 29 19.39 3.35 2.15
C ASP A 29 20.36 2.25 2.62
N GLY A 30 20.06 1.61 3.75
CA GLY A 30 20.84 0.52 4.29
C GLY A 30 20.59 0.23 5.77
N TRP A 31 20.93 -0.98 6.20
CA TRP A 31 20.99 -1.34 7.62
C TRP A 31 22.23 -0.71 8.25
N GLN A 32 22.10 0.47 8.85
CA GLN A 32 23.09 1.01 9.79
C GLN A 32 22.37 1.71 10.95
N SER A 33 22.09 0.96 12.01
CA SER A 33 21.71 1.55 13.29
C SER A 33 22.94 2.11 13.98
N GLU A 34 22.95 3.40 14.27
CA GLU A 34 24.01 4.04 15.08
C GLU A 34 23.80 3.78 16.57
N GLY A 35 22.56 3.52 16.99
CA GLY A 35 22.25 3.20 18.39
C GLY A 35 20.86 2.59 18.55
N LEU A 36 20.80 1.42 19.17
CA LEU A 36 19.54 0.71 19.41
C LEU A 36 18.92 1.09 20.76
N ALA A 37 17.59 1.19 20.79
CA ALA A 37 16.83 1.14 22.04
C ALA A 37 16.74 -0.33 22.49
N ARG A 38 17.25 -0.65 23.68
CA ARG A 38 17.38 -2.05 24.15
C ARG A 38 16.30 -2.41 25.17
N ASN A 39 15.87 -3.67 25.17
CA ASN A 39 14.89 -4.22 26.13
C ASN A 39 13.61 -3.38 26.14
N VAL A 40 12.90 -3.39 25.01
CA VAL A 40 11.67 -2.63 24.81
C VAL A 40 10.50 -3.59 24.94
N THR A 41 9.67 -3.41 25.96
CA THR A 41 8.49 -4.24 26.22
C THR A 41 7.23 -3.40 26.08
N VAL A 42 6.28 -3.89 25.30
CA VAL A 42 4.91 -3.39 25.20
C VAL A 42 3.99 -4.55 25.57
N GLU A 43 3.25 -4.44 26.66
CA GLU A 43 2.40 -5.54 27.10
C GLU A 43 1.05 -5.10 27.64
N ASN A 44 0.04 -5.94 27.39
CA ASN A 44 -1.34 -5.76 27.90
C ASN A 44 -1.95 -4.39 27.57
N CYS A 45 -1.52 -3.74 26.49
CA CYS A 45 -2.04 -2.45 26.09
C CYS A 45 -3.31 -2.60 25.23
N THR A 46 -4.25 -1.67 25.37
CA THR A 46 -5.46 -1.57 24.54
C THR A 46 -5.46 -0.26 23.76
N LEU A 47 -5.11 -0.32 22.47
CA LEU A 47 -4.93 0.84 21.61
C LEU A 47 -5.94 0.78 20.47
N ASN A 48 -7.06 1.50 20.61
CA ASN A 48 -8.16 1.46 19.66
C ASN A 48 -8.15 2.63 18.71
N ARG A 49 -8.49 2.40 17.43
CA ARG A 49 -8.58 3.42 16.37
C ARG A 49 -7.43 4.44 16.43
N SER A 50 -6.22 3.95 16.66
CA SER A 50 -5.03 4.78 16.87
C SER A 50 -4.02 4.57 15.74
N GLY A 51 -3.01 5.41 15.64
CA GLY A 51 -2.02 5.35 14.56
C GLY A 51 -2.27 6.38 13.48
N LYS A 52 -1.27 6.56 12.61
CA LYS A 52 -1.38 7.45 11.46
C LYS A 52 -2.52 6.98 10.56
N PHE A 53 -3.42 7.91 10.27
CA PHE A 53 -4.48 7.66 9.32
C PHE A 53 -3.91 7.43 7.92
N MET A 54 -4.34 6.35 7.26
CA MET A 54 -3.96 6.03 5.89
C MET A 54 -5.17 5.47 5.13
N TRP A 55 -5.36 5.92 3.90
CA TRP A 55 -6.27 5.28 2.95
C TRP A 55 -5.55 4.12 2.27
N ASP A 56 -6.32 3.17 1.76
CA ASP A 56 -5.80 2.19 0.82
C ASP A 56 -5.15 2.84 -0.40
N TYR A 57 -4.06 2.24 -0.88
CA TYR A 57 -3.43 2.66 -2.14
C TYR A 57 -4.45 2.69 -3.28
N GLY A 58 -4.51 3.81 -4.00
CA GLY A 58 -5.41 4.02 -5.12
C GLY A 58 -6.83 4.44 -4.74
N TYR A 59 -7.22 4.50 -3.46
CA TYR A 59 -8.62 4.76 -3.10
C TYR A 59 -9.12 6.14 -3.53
N LEU A 60 -8.36 7.20 -3.22
CA LEU A 60 -8.73 8.56 -3.66
C LEU A 60 -8.68 8.70 -5.18
N TRP A 61 -7.72 8.05 -5.84
CA TRP A 61 -7.63 8.00 -7.29
C TRP A 61 -8.87 7.32 -7.90
N GLN A 62 -9.33 6.21 -7.35
CA GLN A 62 -10.50 5.49 -7.85
C GLN A 62 -11.77 6.34 -7.74
N ILE A 63 -11.94 7.08 -6.64
CA ILE A 63 -13.06 8.03 -6.48
C ILE A 63 -12.96 9.16 -7.52
N THR A 64 -11.76 9.71 -7.75
CA THR A 64 -11.54 10.76 -8.75
C THR A 64 -11.78 10.27 -10.17
N VAL A 65 -11.37 9.03 -10.48
CA VAL A 65 -11.49 8.46 -11.82
C VAL A 65 -12.88 7.94 -12.12
N TRP A 66 -13.63 7.37 -11.16
CA TRP A 66 -15.01 6.87 -11.30
C TRP A 66 -15.97 7.49 -10.27
N PRO A 67 -16.17 8.82 -10.25
CA PRO A 67 -16.98 9.51 -9.24
C PRO A 67 -18.46 9.05 -9.18
N GLU A 68 -18.97 8.47 -10.27
CA GLU A 68 -20.33 7.92 -10.36
C GLU A 68 -20.57 6.71 -9.45
N ASP A 69 -19.51 5.96 -9.09
CA ASP A 69 -19.58 4.77 -8.24
C ASP A 69 -19.70 5.11 -6.74
N TYR A 70 -19.55 6.39 -6.40
CA TYR A 70 -19.39 6.88 -5.03
C TYR A 70 -20.49 7.85 -4.61
N SER A 71 -20.67 8.00 -3.31
CA SER A 71 -21.58 8.98 -2.71
C SER A 71 -21.01 10.41 -2.80
N ALA A 72 -21.87 11.41 -2.59
CA ALA A 72 -21.45 12.81 -2.53
C ALA A 72 -20.37 13.04 -1.45
N ALA A 73 -20.54 12.45 -0.25
CA ALA A 73 -19.57 12.59 0.83
C ALA A 73 -18.20 11.98 0.51
N GLU A 74 -18.17 10.85 -0.21
CA GLU A 74 -16.92 10.22 -0.66
C GLU A 74 -16.22 11.08 -1.73
N ARG A 75 -16.99 11.69 -2.65
CA ARG A 75 -16.45 12.64 -3.63
C ARG A 75 -15.91 13.90 -2.98
N ASP A 76 -16.61 14.47 -2.00
CA ASP A 76 -16.15 15.66 -1.26
C ASP A 76 -14.86 15.35 -0.49
N LEU A 77 -14.76 14.16 0.09
CA LEU A 77 -13.54 13.67 0.73
C LEU A 77 -12.38 13.57 -0.26
N ALA A 78 -12.60 12.96 -1.44
CA ALA A 78 -11.59 12.87 -2.47
C ALA A 78 -11.15 14.25 -2.96
N ALA A 79 -12.09 15.14 -3.27
CA ALA A 79 -11.80 16.52 -3.69
C ALA A 79 -11.00 17.31 -2.64
N LYS A 80 -11.22 17.04 -1.35
CA LYS A 80 -10.46 17.67 -0.26
C LYS A 80 -9.00 17.25 -0.20
N TYR A 81 -8.68 15.99 -0.53
CA TYR A 81 -7.35 15.40 -0.31
C TYR A 81 -6.59 15.06 -1.60
N PHE A 82 -7.25 15.03 -2.75
CA PHE A 82 -6.64 14.77 -4.04
C PHE A 82 -6.03 16.06 -4.59
N PRO A 83 -4.72 16.12 -4.84
CA PRO A 83 -4.08 17.35 -5.30
C PRO A 83 -4.58 17.75 -6.70
N PRO A 84 -5.18 18.94 -6.86
CA PRO A 84 -5.76 19.37 -8.13
C PRO A 84 -4.72 19.49 -9.25
N GLU A 85 -3.45 19.78 -8.90
CA GLU A 85 -2.35 19.90 -9.84
C GLU A 85 -1.98 18.58 -10.56
N TYR A 86 -2.44 17.43 -10.05
CA TYR A 86 -2.26 16.16 -10.75
C TYR A 86 -3.22 15.99 -11.93
N SER A 87 -4.31 16.76 -11.98
CA SER A 87 -5.30 16.73 -13.05
C SER A 87 -5.02 17.83 -14.07
N ARG A 88 -5.06 17.48 -15.36
CA ARG A 88 -5.05 18.44 -16.47
C ARG A 88 -6.24 18.22 -17.39
N GLY A 89 -6.69 19.31 -18.00
CA GLY A 89 -7.77 19.31 -18.98
C GLY A 89 -8.80 20.42 -18.75
N PRO A 90 -9.90 20.42 -19.51
CA PRO A 90 -10.28 19.37 -20.46
C PRO A 90 -9.29 19.16 -21.62
N VAL A 91 -9.20 17.94 -22.13
CA VAL A 91 -8.34 17.58 -23.27
C VAL A 91 -9.21 17.22 -24.48
N GLN A 92 -8.70 17.49 -25.68
CA GLN A 92 -9.40 17.14 -26.92
C GLN A 92 -8.69 15.99 -27.63
N MET A 93 -9.48 15.02 -28.09
CA MET A 93 -9.05 13.90 -28.92
C MET A 93 -10.05 13.75 -30.05
N ARG A 94 -9.56 13.70 -31.30
CA ARG A 94 -10.42 13.59 -32.49
C ARG A 94 -10.22 12.25 -33.17
N GLN A 95 -11.29 11.68 -33.70
CA GLN A 95 -11.24 10.46 -34.47
C GLN A 95 -10.20 10.57 -35.58
N GLY A 96 -9.31 9.58 -35.67
CA GLY A 96 -8.26 9.55 -36.68
C GLY A 96 -7.09 10.52 -36.47
N ASP A 97 -7.10 11.32 -35.40
CA ASP A 97 -5.91 12.05 -34.90
C ASP A 97 -5.15 11.15 -33.91
N ASP A 98 -3.95 11.59 -33.52
CA ASP A 98 -3.09 10.92 -32.54
C ASP A 98 -2.65 11.83 -31.39
N ARG A 99 -3.09 13.09 -31.40
CA ARG A 99 -2.75 14.11 -30.43
C ARG A 99 -3.80 14.24 -29.34
N VAL A 100 -3.37 14.14 -28.09
CA VAL A 100 -4.16 14.60 -26.93
C VAL A 100 -3.88 16.10 -26.77
N VAL A 101 -4.82 16.94 -27.21
CA VAL A 101 -4.64 18.39 -27.30
C VAL A 101 -5.10 19.09 -26.02
N PHE A 102 -4.21 19.85 -25.39
CA PHE A 102 -4.47 20.67 -24.21
C PHE A 102 -3.30 21.64 -23.95
N PRO A 103 -3.46 22.71 -23.15
CA PRO A 103 -2.33 23.54 -22.74
C PRO A 103 -1.32 22.73 -21.90
N ASN A 104 -0.23 22.31 -22.52
CA ASN A 104 0.77 21.43 -21.92
C ASN A 104 1.88 22.27 -21.26
N GLN A 105 1.50 23.06 -20.25
CA GLN A 105 2.42 23.95 -19.53
C GLN A 105 2.33 23.71 -18.01
N PRO A 106 3.44 23.30 -17.36
CA PRO A 106 4.71 22.90 -17.95
C PRO A 106 4.57 21.61 -18.79
N PRO A 107 5.38 21.42 -19.86
CA PRO A 107 5.32 20.22 -20.69
C PRO A 107 5.51 18.94 -19.87
N LEU A 108 4.66 17.93 -20.13
CA LEU A 108 4.87 16.60 -19.59
C LEU A 108 6.17 16.01 -20.18
N PRO A 109 7.01 15.34 -19.39
CA PRO A 109 8.19 14.68 -19.93
C PRO A 109 7.79 13.48 -20.80
N VAL A 110 8.58 13.19 -21.82
CA VAL A 110 8.49 11.94 -22.59
C VAL A 110 8.89 10.77 -21.69
N SER A 111 8.08 9.72 -21.69
CA SER A 111 8.30 8.52 -20.88
C SER A 111 9.44 7.70 -21.44
N THR A 112 10.41 7.39 -20.60
CA THR A 112 11.60 6.59 -20.94
C THR A 112 11.54 5.17 -20.39
N ARG A 113 10.73 4.94 -19.35
CA ARG A 113 10.63 3.65 -18.64
C ARG A 113 9.28 3.46 -17.97
N ASP A 114 8.93 2.19 -17.76
CA ASP A 114 7.80 1.81 -16.93
C ASP A 114 8.28 1.50 -15.52
N GLU A 115 8.30 2.54 -14.67
CA GLU A 115 8.72 2.42 -13.28
C GLU A 115 7.56 2.77 -12.34
N ARG A 116 6.66 1.80 -12.11
CA ARG A 116 5.53 1.92 -11.14
C ARG A 116 4.67 3.18 -11.37
N GLY A 117 4.52 3.57 -12.62
CA GLY A 117 3.72 4.73 -13.02
C GLY A 117 4.34 6.11 -12.76
N GLN A 118 5.65 6.20 -12.51
CA GLN A 118 6.32 7.50 -12.29
C GLN A 118 6.29 8.41 -13.53
N GLU A 119 6.40 7.83 -14.72
CA GLU A 119 6.48 8.55 -15.99
C GLU A 119 5.23 8.37 -16.85
N SER A 120 4.11 7.91 -16.26
CA SER A 120 2.88 7.61 -17.00
C SER A 120 1.70 8.47 -16.53
N LEU A 121 0.69 8.54 -17.39
CA LEU A 121 -0.59 9.19 -17.14
C LEU A 121 -1.76 8.20 -17.26
N CYS A 122 -2.93 8.58 -16.78
CA CYS A 122 -4.19 7.95 -17.21
C CYS A 122 -5.16 9.00 -17.74
N LEU A 123 -6.14 8.54 -18.52
CA LEU A 123 -7.26 9.35 -19.01
C LEU A 123 -8.55 8.98 -18.27
N TYR A 124 -9.39 9.97 -18.02
CA TYR A 124 -10.68 9.82 -17.34
C TYR A 124 -11.63 10.96 -17.69
N GLY A 125 -12.86 10.94 -17.20
CA GLY A 125 -13.89 11.93 -17.52
C GLY A 125 -15.11 11.27 -18.13
N ASP A 126 -15.74 11.95 -19.09
CA ASP A 126 -16.94 11.49 -19.78
C ASP A 126 -16.65 10.37 -20.81
N THR A 127 -16.63 10.65 -22.11
CA THR A 127 -16.51 9.64 -23.16
C THR A 127 -15.08 9.60 -23.67
N LEU A 128 -14.39 8.46 -23.53
CA LEU A 128 -13.08 8.26 -24.15
C LEU A 128 -13.22 7.64 -25.54
N PRO A 129 -12.27 7.88 -26.46
CA PRO A 129 -12.15 7.09 -27.69
C PRO A 129 -12.22 5.57 -27.38
N PRO A 130 -12.91 4.76 -28.20
CA PRO A 130 -13.19 3.35 -27.87
C PRO A 130 -11.96 2.45 -27.68
N ASN A 131 -10.81 2.85 -28.23
CA ASN A 131 -9.54 2.14 -28.08
C ASN A 131 -8.72 2.61 -26.86
N LEU A 132 -9.29 3.46 -26.02
CA LEU A 132 -8.72 3.88 -24.74
C LEU A 132 -9.55 3.31 -23.58
N VAL A 133 -8.89 3.07 -22.46
CA VAL A 133 -9.47 2.51 -21.24
C VAL A 133 -9.32 3.54 -20.13
N ARG A 134 -10.44 3.85 -19.47
CA ARG A 134 -10.49 4.80 -18.36
C ARG A 134 -9.61 4.33 -17.21
N GLY A 135 -8.81 5.24 -16.66
CA GLY A 135 -7.90 4.94 -15.55
C GLY A 135 -6.67 4.10 -15.93
N ARG A 136 -6.59 3.58 -17.15
CA ARG A 136 -5.44 2.80 -17.61
C ARG A 136 -4.19 3.66 -17.78
N GLN A 137 -3.04 3.06 -17.52
CA GLN A 137 -1.72 3.63 -17.72
C GLN A 137 -1.40 3.81 -19.21
N TYR A 138 -0.95 5.00 -19.57
CA TYR A 138 -0.40 5.38 -20.87
C TYR A 138 0.91 6.16 -20.69
N PHE A 139 1.72 6.15 -21.73
CA PHE A 139 3.06 6.74 -21.73
C PHE A 139 3.15 7.84 -22.78
N VAL A 140 3.76 8.96 -22.42
CA VAL A 140 4.00 10.09 -23.33
C VAL A 140 5.15 9.70 -24.25
N VAL A 141 4.93 9.76 -25.56
CA VAL A 141 5.97 9.48 -26.57
C VAL A 141 6.40 10.73 -27.34
N GLU A 142 5.60 11.78 -27.28
CA GLU A 142 5.90 13.11 -27.81
C GLU A 142 5.22 14.15 -26.93
N SER A 143 5.88 15.29 -26.71
CA SER A 143 5.37 16.35 -25.84
C SER A 143 5.71 17.71 -26.43
N GLU A 144 4.66 18.39 -26.88
CA GLU A 144 4.70 19.73 -27.47
C GLU A 144 3.91 20.70 -26.58
N PRO A 145 4.03 22.03 -26.76
CA PRO A 145 3.37 23.01 -25.90
C PRO A 145 1.83 22.92 -25.84
N ASP A 146 1.20 22.38 -26.88
CA ASP A 146 -0.25 22.33 -27.09
C ASP A 146 -0.82 20.91 -27.22
N PHE A 147 0.04 19.88 -27.23
CA PHE A 147 -0.40 18.50 -27.24
C PHE A 147 0.65 17.52 -26.70
N ILE A 148 0.21 16.30 -26.44
CA ILE A 148 1.07 15.14 -26.30
C ILE A 148 0.60 14.03 -27.24
N ARG A 149 1.49 13.07 -27.51
CA ARG A 149 1.11 11.76 -28.07
C ARG A 149 1.36 10.68 -27.04
N ILE A 150 0.53 9.65 -27.07
CA ILE A 150 0.57 8.56 -26.08
C ILE A 150 0.69 7.20 -26.73
N ALA A 151 1.28 6.27 -25.97
CA ALA A 151 1.41 4.84 -26.30
C ALA A 151 1.07 3.97 -25.08
N THR A 152 0.92 2.66 -25.30
CA THR A 152 0.71 1.68 -24.21
C THR A 152 2.00 1.23 -23.52
N THR A 153 3.16 1.57 -24.08
CA THR A 153 4.49 1.29 -23.50
C THR A 153 5.42 2.49 -23.74
N PRO A 154 6.48 2.68 -22.93
CA PRO A 154 7.50 3.70 -23.20
C PRO A 154 8.11 3.51 -24.60
N GLY A 155 8.21 4.60 -25.38
CA GLY A 155 8.71 4.58 -26.75
C GLY A 155 7.91 3.71 -27.74
N GLY A 156 6.68 3.33 -27.38
CA GLY A 156 5.82 2.48 -28.20
C GLY A 156 5.17 3.21 -29.38
N GLU A 157 4.37 2.48 -30.14
CA GLU A 157 3.59 3.03 -31.25
C GLU A 157 2.55 4.04 -30.72
N VAL A 158 2.46 5.18 -31.41
CA VAL A 158 1.49 6.23 -31.12
C VAL A 158 0.07 5.70 -31.33
N ILE A 159 -0.81 5.96 -30.38
CA ILE A 159 -2.22 5.57 -30.47
C ILE A 159 -2.98 6.57 -31.34
N ARG A 160 -3.54 6.08 -32.45
CA ARG A 160 -4.53 6.81 -33.25
C ARG A 160 -5.93 6.57 -32.69
N PHE A 161 -6.73 7.62 -32.46
CA PHE A 161 -8.02 7.49 -31.80
C PHE A 161 -9.09 6.88 -32.71
N ALA A 162 -9.81 5.87 -32.22
CA ALA A 162 -10.88 5.18 -32.94
C ALA A 162 -12.23 5.93 -32.90
N GLY A 163 -12.30 7.06 -32.20
CA GLY A 163 -13.48 7.91 -32.05
C GLY A 163 -13.09 9.23 -31.38
N ASP A 164 -14.04 10.15 -31.31
CA ASP A 164 -13.85 11.41 -30.60
C ASP A 164 -13.89 11.20 -29.07
N GLY A 165 -13.13 12.02 -28.35
CA GLY A 165 -13.29 12.19 -26.90
C GLY A 165 -14.41 13.19 -26.59
N GLY A 166 -15.03 13.03 -25.41
CA GLY A 166 -16.02 13.95 -24.88
C GLY A 166 -15.41 15.29 -24.44
N GLY A 167 -16.29 16.23 -24.06
CA GLY A 167 -15.90 17.59 -23.69
C GLY A 167 -15.27 17.70 -22.30
N GLU A 168 -15.46 16.69 -21.44
CA GLU A 168 -14.99 16.69 -20.06
C GLU A 168 -13.86 15.69 -19.80
N VAL A 169 -13.22 15.17 -20.86
CA VAL A 169 -12.07 14.28 -20.72
C VAL A 169 -10.90 15.03 -20.09
N ARG A 170 -10.22 14.36 -19.16
CA ARG A 170 -9.08 14.86 -18.41
C ARG A 170 -7.98 13.80 -18.37
N LEU A 171 -6.78 14.23 -18.01
CA LEU A 171 -5.66 13.34 -17.72
C LEU A 171 -5.15 13.54 -16.29
N LEU A 172 -4.60 12.47 -15.71
CA LEU A 172 -3.89 12.50 -14.43
C LEU A 172 -2.41 12.21 -14.63
N TYR A 173 -1.53 13.06 -14.09
CA TYR A 173 -0.08 12.86 -14.14
C TYR A 173 0.63 13.50 -12.92
N PRO A 174 1.68 12.87 -12.36
CA PRO A 174 2.15 11.51 -12.64
C PRO A 174 1.35 10.46 -11.86
N LEU A 175 1.05 9.32 -12.48
CA LEU A 175 0.21 8.28 -11.89
C LEU A 175 0.72 7.75 -10.55
N PHE A 176 2.04 7.57 -10.40
CA PHE A 176 2.62 7.14 -9.13
C PHE A 176 2.20 8.05 -7.97
N ARG A 177 2.19 9.37 -8.20
CA ARG A 177 1.80 10.34 -7.16
C ARG A 177 0.31 10.32 -6.90
N ALA A 178 -0.50 10.24 -7.95
CA ALA A 178 -1.95 10.19 -7.85
C ALA A 178 -2.47 8.89 -7.19
N HIS A 179 -1.78 7.76 -7.38
CA HIS A 179 -2.25 6.44 -6.97
C HIS A 179 -1.47 5.84 -5.79
N LEU A 180 -0.16 5.65 -5.93
CA LEU A 180 0.65 4.89 -4.97
C LEU A 180 1.21 5.76 -3.83
N ALA A 181 1.55 7.02 -4.11
CA ALA A 181 2.10 7.91 -3.10
C ALA A 181 1.03 8.60 -2.23
N LEU A 182 -0.21 8.67 -2.72
CA LEU A 182 -1.33 9.34 -2.05
C LEU A 182 -2.09 8.40 -1.10
N TYR A 183 -1.36 7.74 -0.20
CA TYR A 183 -1.93 6.81 0.78
C TYR A 183 -2.19 7.45 2.16
N ALA A 184 -1.73 8.68 2.39
CA ALA A 184 -2.00 9.41 3.63
C ALA A 184 -2.17 10.91 3.35
N PRO A 185 -3.08 11.59 4.06
CA PRO A 185 -3.22 13.04 3.93
C PRO A 185 -1.99 13.79 4.42
N GLN A 186 -1.71 14.94 3.80
CA GLN A 186 -0.67 15.85 4.28
C GLN A 186 -0.98 16.28 5.72
N GLY A 187 0.04 16.28 6.59
CA GLY A 187 -0.13 16.62 8.00
C GLY A 187 -0.69 15.50 8.88
N SER A 188 -0.81 14.27 8.36
CA SER A 188 -1.12 13.09 9.18
C SER A 188 -0.16 12.96 10.38
N GLY A 189 -0.66 12.51 11.53
CA GLY A 189 0.13 12.32 12.74
C GLY A 189 1.38 11.42 12.56
N PRO A 190 2.37 11.53 13.45
CA PRO A 190 3.61 10.77 13.37
C PRO A 190 3.41 9.30 13.73
N GLY A 191 4.39 8.47 13.32
CA GLY A 191 4.41 7.03 13.56
C GLY A 191 3.44 6.27 12.65
N LYS A 192 3.85 5.11 12.12
CA LYS A 192 3.04 4.41 11.09
C LYS A 192 1.85 3.63 11.64
N GLY A 193 1.95 3.08 12.85
CA GLY A 193 0.84 2.35 13.47
C GLY A 193 0.54 2.74 14.91
N ALA A 194 -0.36 2.04 15.59
CA ALA A 194 -0.65 2.29 17.01
C ALA A 194 0.60 2.05 17.89
N ILE A 195 1.43 1.09 17.47
CA ILE A 195 2.79 0.84 17.98
C ILE A 195 3.78 1.04 16.82
N ASP A 196 4.79 1.89 17.00
CA ASP A 196 5.87 2.08 16.02
C ASP A 196 7.25 1.95 16.70
N LEU A 197 7.95 0.85 16.40
CA LEU A 197 9.25 0.51 16.99
C LEU A 197 10.31 0.44 15.89
N VAL A 198 11.24 1.39 15.91
CA VAL A 198 12.29 1.51 14.91
C VAL A 198 13.65 1.40 15.58
N SER A 199 14.54 0.56 15.05
CA SER A 199 15.90 0.39 15.58
C SER A 199 15.91 0.01 17.07
N CYS A 200 15.11 -1.00 17.41
CA CYS A 200 15.03 -1.57 18.75
C CYS A 200 15.73 -2.95 18.82
N GLN A 201 16.12 -3.37 20.02
CA GLN A 201 16.72 -4.68 20.30
C GLN A 201 16.07 -5.29 21.54
N ASN A 202 15.88 -6.61 21.53
CA ASN A 202 15.17 -7.35 22.60
C ASN A 202 13.77 -6.76 22.77
N VAL A 203 12.99 -6.85 21.69
CA VAL A 203 11.65 -6.29 21.59
C VAL A 203 10.63 -7.35 21.99
N ILE A 204 9.75 -7.02 22.92
CA ILE A 204 8.62 -7.87 23.29
C ILE A 204 7.34 -7.07 23.11
N VAL A 205 6.42 -7.57 22.30
CA VAL A 205 5.06 -7.03 22.17
C VAL A 205 4.09 -8.17 22.43
N GLN A 206 3.39 -8.14 23.57
CA GLN A 206 2.56 -9.27 23.99
C GLN A 206 1.21 -8.89 24.61
N GLY A 207 0.21 -9.72 24.40
CA GLY A 207 -1.09 -9.59 25.08
C GLY A 207 -1.86 -8.31 24.76
N CYS A 208 -1.50 -7.58 23.71
CA CYS A 208 -2.11 -6.30 23.36
C CYS A 208 -3.39 -6.48 22.54
N ARG A 209 -4.31 -5.51 22.64
CA ARG A 209 -5.51 -5.39 21.80
C ARG A 209 -5.42 -4.11 20.98
N LEU A 210 -5.42 -4.24 19.65
CA LEU A 210 -5.11 -3.14 18.74
C LEU A 210 -6.21 -2.98 17.68
N SER A 211 -6.50 -1.73 17.33
CA SER A 211 -7.12 -1.36 16.06
C SER A 211 -6.59 -0.02 15.59
N ALA A 212 -6.50 0.18 14.27
CA ALA A 212 -5.84 1.35 13.72
C ALA A 212 -6.50 1.96 12.50
N LEU A 213 -6.25 3.26 12.33
CA LEU A 213 -6.68 4.05 11.18
C LEU A 213 -5.74 3.92 9.97
N GLY A 214 -4.59 3.27 10.15
CA GLY A 214 -3.61 2.93 9.11
C GLY A 214 -3.06 1.54 9.38
N ASP A 215 -1.77 1.43 9.68
CA ASP A 215 -1.16 0.17 10.16
C ASP A 215 -1.48 -0.03 11.65
N ALA A 216 -1.73 -1.26 12.12
CA ALA A 216 -1.93 -1.50 13.55
C ALA A 216 -0.60 -1.47 14.32
N MET A 217 0.46 -2.01 13.72
CA MET A 217 1.79 -2.00 14.29
C MET A 217 2.85 -1.92 13.18
N HIS A 218 3.99 -1.31 13.49
CA HIS A 218 5.13 -1.25 12.59
C HIS A 218 6.43 -1.48 13.38
N ILE A 219 7.13 -2.57 13.10
CA ILE A 219 8.46 -2.86 13.69
C ILE A 219 9.47 -2.87 12.54
N GLN A 220 10.47 -2.00 12.61
CA GLN A 220 11.44 -1.78 11.52
C GLN A 220 12.86 -1.74 12.06
N LYS A 221 13.83 -2.22 11.27
CA LYS A 221 15.27 -2.16 11.59
C LYS A 221 15.61 -2.71 12.98
N SER A 222 14.83 -3.66 13.49
CA SER A 222 14.89 -4.13 14.87
C SER A 222 15.36 -5.58 14.96
N ARG A 223 15.78 -6.03 16.14
CA ARG A 223 16.26 -7.42 16.30
C ARG A 223 15.89 -8.05 17.63
N ASP A 224 15.89 -9.38 17.65
CA ASP A 224 15.55 -10.20 18.81
C ASP A 224 14.12 -9.84 19.25
N ILE A 225 13.16 -10.12 18.36
CA ILE A 225 11.77 -9.65 18.43
C ILE A 225 10.85 -10.82 18.79
N VAL A 226 9.97 -10.60 19.76
CA VAL A 226 8.84 -11.47 20.08
C VAL A 226 7.55 -10.67 19.93
N PHE A 227 6.67 -11.12 19.05
CA PHE A 227 5.33 -10.58 18.88
C PHE A 227 4.31 -11.71 19.14
N SER A 228 3.72 -11.73 20.33
CA SER A 228 2.97 -12.91 20.79
C SER A 228 1.63 -12.63 21.47
N GLY A 229 0.63 -13.47 21.21
CA GLY A 229 -0.64 -13.43 21.95
C GLY A 229 -1.42 -12.12 21.80
N ASN A 230 -1.20 -11.37 20.70
CA ASN A 230 -1.88 -10.10 20.46
C ASN A 230 -3.18 -10.30 19.65
N GLN A 231 -4.12 -9.38 19.83
CA GLN A 231 -5.35 -9.31 19.05
C GLN A 231 -5.41 -8.00 18.27
N ILE A 232 -5.38 -8.07 16.94
CA ILE A 232 -5.63 -6.95 16.04
C ILE A 232 -7.03 -7.12 15.47
N THR A 233 -7.90 -6.12 15.66
CA THR A 233 -9.33 -6.19 15.31
C THR A 233 -9.72 -5.34 14.11
N GLY A 234 -8.75 -4.66 13.50
CA GLY A 234 -8.93 -3.89 12.28
C GLY A 234 -7.78 -2.94 12.03
N ALA A 235 -7.33 -2.86 10.77
CA ALA A 235 -6.33 -1.93 10.31
C ALA A 235 -6.63 -1.59 8.85
N ARG A 236 -6.60 -0.31 8.48
CA ARG A 236 -6.93 0.10 7.10
C ARG A 236 -5.83 -0.22 6.11
N MET A 237 -4.58 -0.17 6.53
CA MET A 237 -3.44 -0.51 5.66
C MET A 237 -2.87 -1.86 6.02
N GLY A 238 -2.21 -1.96 7.17
CA GLY A 238 -1.54 -3.16 7.60
C GLY A 238 -1.98 -3.71 8.94
N GLY A 239 -2.38 -4.98 8.97
CA GLY A 239 -2.57 -5.69 10.24
C GLY A 239 -1.24 -5.86 10.97
N PHE A 240 -0.46 -6.87 10.58
CA PHE A 240 0.88 -7.12 11.11
C PHE A 240 1.97 -6.75 10.09
N PHE A 241 2.89 -5.85 10.46
CA PHE A 241 4.01 -5.42 9.61
C PHE A 241 5.37 -5.61 10.29
N LEU A 242 6.07 -6.68 9.91
CA LEU A 242 7.51 -6.78 10.12
C LEU A 242 8.20 -6.07 8.96
N ALA A 243 8.44 -4.78 9.14
CA ALA A 243 9.02 -3.89 8.15
C ALA A 243 10.53 -4.12 7.97
N GLU A 244 11.17 -3.34 7.12
CA GLU A 244 12.48 -3.71 6.56
C GLU A 244 13.57 -3.92 7.62
N PHE A 245 14.49 -4.83 7.30
CA PHE A 245 15.73 -5.10 8.05
C PHE A 245 15.53 -5.58 9.49
N CYS A 246 14.45 -6.33 9.77
CA CYS A 246 14.27 -6.99 11.05
C CYS A 246 15.04 -8.33 11.14
N ARG A 247 15.54 -8.69 12.32
CA ARG A 247 16.28 -9.96 12.53
C ARG A 247 15.81 -10.73 13.76
N ASN A 248 15.90 -12.06 13.70
CA ASN A 248 15.63 -12.95 14.83
C ASN A 248 14.24 -12.68 15.43
N ALA A 249 13.19 -12.85 14.61
CA ALA A 249 11.83 -12.53 15.00
C ALA A 249 10.98 -13.80 15.15
N VAL A 250 10.20 -13.87 16.24
CA VAL A 250 9.19 -14.91 16.47
C VAL A 250 7.82 -14.25 16.62
N ILE A 251 6.91 -14.59 15.71
CA ILE A 251 5.54 -14.08 15.64
C ILE A 251 4.61 -15.26 15.91
N THR A 252 3.95 -15.29 17.06
CA THR A 252 3.22 -16.50 17.49
C THR A 252 1.95 -16.26 18.29
N GLY A 253 0.92 -17.10 18.04
CA GLY A 253 -0.32 -17.07 18.82
C GLY A 253 -1.12 -15.78 18.70
N ASN A 254 -0.96 -15.03 17.62
CA ASN A 254 -1.70 -13.79 17.38
C ASN A 254 -2.99 -14.05 16.60
N THR A 255 -3.99 -13.22 16.83
CA THR A 255 -5.20 -13.13 15.99
C THR A 255 -5.25 -11.77 15.32
N VAL A 256 -5.25 -11.74 14.00
CA VAL A 256 -5.25 -10.52 13.20
C VAL A 256 -6.44 -10.54 12.24
N ASP A 257 -7.35 -9.60 12.43
CA ASP A 257 -8.45 -9.30 11.52
C ASP A 257 -8.12 -8.01 10.75
N GLY A 258 -8.01 -8.13 9.42
CA GLY A 258 -7.71 -7.03 8.52
C GLY A 258 -8.90 -6.13 8.23
N THR A 259 -10.14 -6.57 8.44
CA THR A 259 -11.36 -5.77 8.15
C THR A 259 -11.37 -5.13 6.75
N ASN A 260 -10.90 -5.84 5.72
CA ASN A 260 -10.69 -5.34 4.35
C ASN A 260 -9.56 -4.29 4.21
N GLY A 261 -8.62 -4.22 5.15
CA GLY A 261 -7.40 -3.42 5.03
C GLY A 261 -6.47 -3.95 3.93
N SER A 262 -5.49 -3.14 3.50
CA SER A 262 -4.55 -3.54 2.42
C SER A 262 -3.92 -4.92 2.62
N ARG A 263 -3.15 -5.19 3.69
CA ARG A 263 -2.51 -6.49 3.93
C ARG A 263 -2.74 -6.95 5.36
N VAL A 264 -3.05 -8.24 5.54
CA VAL A 264 -3.20 -8.81 6.89
C VAL A 264 -1.85 -9.08 7.55
N MET A 265 -0.85 -9.46 6.74
CA MET A 265 0.52 -9.74 7.17
C MET A 265 1.52 -9.28 6.11
N SER A 266 2.58 -8.60 6.54
CA SER A 266 3.74 -8.29 5.70
C SER A 266 5.03 -8.67 6.40
N VAL A 267 5.92 -9.35 5.67
CA VAL A 267 7.34 -9.53 6.03
C VAL A 267 8.16 -8.91 4.91
N GLU A 268 8.79 -7.77 5.22
CA GLU A 268 9.37 -6.89 4.21
C GLU A 268 10.86 -7.13 3.97
N LYS A 269 11.40 -6.33 3.03
CA LYS A 269 12.76 -6.37 2.52
C LYS A 269 13.80 -6.64 3.59
N SER A 270 14.68 -7.60 3.28
CA SER A 270 15.90 -7.91 4.05
C SER A 270 15.64 -8.33 5.50
N CYS A 271 14.45 -8.81 5.84
CA CYS A 271 14.24 -9.51 7.10
C CYS A 271 14.98 -10.86 7.13
N GLU A 272 15.52 -11.24 8.28
CA GLU A 272 16.37 -12.43 8.43
C GLU A 272 16.03 -13.23 9.70
N ASN A 273 16.02 -14.57 9.61
CA ASN A 273 15.72 -15.48 10.71
C ASN A 273 14.35 -15.15 11.34
N VAL A 274 13.30 -15.26 10.53
CA VAL A 274 11.93 -14.91 10.91
C VAL A 274 11.08 -16.17 10.96
N THR A 275 10.41 -16.40 12.09
CA THR A 275 9.45 -17.48 12.28
C THR A 275 8.08 -16.91 12.58
N VAL A 276 7.09 -17.23 11.74
CA VAL A 276 5.68 -16.90 11.93
C VAL A 276 4.92 -18.21 12.09
N VAL A 277 4.42 -18.48 13.30
CA VAL A 277 3.84 -19.77 13.66
C VAL A 277 2.59 -19.68 14.51
N GLY A 278 1.58 -20.52 14.24
CA GLY A 278 0.43 -20.66 15.13
C GLY A 278 -0.44 -19.39 15.24
N ASN A 279 -0.48 -18.56 14.20
CA ASN A 279 -1.30 -17.35 14.15
C ASN A 279 -2.59 -17.57 13.35
N THR A 280 -3.59 -16.74 13.58
CA THR A 280 -4.79 -16.64 12.74
C THR A 280 -4.83 -15.28 12.05
N PHE A 281 -4.81 -15.28 10.72
CA PHE A 281 -4.94 -14.09 9.87
C PHE A 281 -6.23 -14.17 9.08
N ARG A 282 -7.09 -13.15 9.18
CA ARG A 282 -8.38 -13.14 8.48
C ARG A 282 -8.74 -11.78 7.88
N ASN A 283 -9.60 -11.80 6.87
CA ASN A 283 -10.22 -10.62 6.28
C ASN A 283 -9.22 -9.56 5.81
N GLY A 284 -8.03 -9.97 5.36
CA GLY A 284 -7.13 -9.12 4.59
C GLY A 284 -7.72 -8.77 3.23
N GLY A 285 -7.36 -7.61 2.68
CA GLY A 285 -7.80 -7.17 1.36
C GLY A 285 -6.95 -7.73 0.21
N ARG A 286 -5.63 -7.66 0.34
CA ARG A 286 -4.64 -8.01 -0.69
C ARG A 286 -3.71 -9.16 -0.27
N GLY A 287 -4.17 -10.00 0.65
CA GLY A 287 -3.45 -11.17 1.12
C GLY A 287 -2.32 -10.86 2.10
N SER A 288 -1.37 -11.77 2.13
CA SER A 288 -0.13 -11.71 2.90
C SER A 288 1.07 -11.56 1.97
N TRP A 289 1.93 -10.59 2.25
CA TRP A 289 3.04 -10.23 1.38
C TRP A 289 4.41 -10.59 1.98
N ILE A 290 5.19 -11.38 1.25
CA ILE A 290 6.54 -11.77 1.64
C ILE A 290 7.56 -11.24 0.63
N ASN A 291 8.32 -10.23 1.04
CA ASN A 291 9.27 -9.53 0.17
C ASN A 291 10.72 -9.94 0.46
N GLN A 292 11.16 -11.03 -0.16
CA GLN A 292 12.55 -11.50 -0.16
C GLN A 292 13.26 -11.60 1.22
N PRO A 293 12.68 -12.24 2.26
CA PRO A 293 13.41 -12.51 3.50
C PRO A 293 14.45 -13.63 3.33
N ARG A 294 15.32 -13.77 4.33
CA ARG A 294 16.32 -14.86 4.43
C ARG A 294 16.04 -15.70 5.67
N ASN A 295 16.08 -17.03 5.55
CA ASN A 295 15.76 -17.96 6.64
C ASN A 295 14.37 -17.68 7.25
N PHE A 296 13.35 -17.82 6.40
CA PHE A 296 11.96 -17.56 6.75
C PHE A 296 11.19 -18.87 6.97
N VAL A 297 10.47 -18.95 8.08
CA VAL A 297 9.57 -20.06 8.40
C VAL A 297 8.17 -19.50 8.59
N LEU A 298 7.22 -19.98 7.79
CA LEU A 298 5.80 -19.75 7.94
C LEU A 298 5.13 -21.09 8.18
N SER A 299 4.76 -21.40 9.42
CA SER A 299 4.19 -22.72 9.71
C SER A 299 2.95 -22.70 10.60
N ASP A 300 2.05 -23.65 10.36
CA ASP A 300 0.94 -23.94 11.27
C ASP A 300 0.04 -22.72 11.57
N ASN A 301 -0.09 -21.79 10.60
CA ASN A 301 -0.98 -20.64 10.68
C ASN A 301 -2.30 -20.92 9.97
N ILE A 302 -3.35 -20.18 10.33
CA ILE A 302 -4.67 -20.23 9.70
C ILE A 302 -4.91 -18.91 8.96
N PHE A 303 -5.19 -18.99 7.67
CA PHE A 303 -5.55 -17.87 6.80
C PHE A 303 -7.01 -18.01 6.38
N ILE A 304 -7.83 -16.98 6.64
CA ILE A 304 -9.27 -17.01 6.34
C ILE A 304 -9.67 -15.76 5.56
N ASN A 305 -10.04 -15.92 4.29
CA ASN A 305 -10.51 -14.87 3.41
C ASN A 305 -9.62 -13.62 3.43
N ASN A 306 -8.35 -13.73 3.04
CA ASN A 306 -7.45 -12.57 3.00
C ASN A 306 -7.40 -11.90 1.62
N THR A 307 -8.40 -12.10 0.79
CA THR A 307 -8.48 -11.55 -0.57
C THR A 307 -9.75 -10.73 -0.79
N THR A 308 -10.27 -10.11 0.28
CA THR A 308 -11.55 -9.38 0.30
C THR A 308 -11.66 -8.18 -0.66
N LYS A 309 -10.58 -7.81 -1.36
CA LYS A 309 -10.58 -6.77 -2.42
C LYS A 309 -10.66 -7.31 -3.84
N CYS A 310 -10.70 -8.63 -4.02
CA CYS A 310 -10.79 -9.27 -5.32
C CYS A 310 -12.24 -9.29 -5.83
N GLU A 311 -12.90 -8.13 -5.82
CA GLU A 311 -14.32 -8.03 -6.19
C GLU A 311 -14.61 -6.66 -6.84
N PRO A 312 -15.71 -6.55 -7.61
CA PRO A 312 -16.05 -5.33 -8.33
C PRO A 312 -16.81 -4.27 -7.51
N ASP A 313 -17.00 -4.46 -6.20
CA ASP A 313 -17.58 -3.43 -5.33
C ASP A 313 -16.56 -2.27 -5.14
N PRO A 314 -16.85 -1.04 -5.57
CA PRO A 314 -15.93 0.11 -5.47
C PRO A 314 -15.52 0.48 -4.04
N ARG A 315 -16.29 0.09 -3.02
CA ARG A 315 -15.98 0.34 -1.61
C ARG A 315 -15.00 -0.68 -1.06
N ARG A 316 -15.14 -1.94 -1.48
CA ARG A 316 -14.28 -3.04 -1.06
C ARG A 316 -13.09 -3.21 -1.99
N GLY A 317 -13.34 -3.49 -3.25
CA GLY A 317 -12.37 -3.75 -4.30
C GLY A 317 -11.47 -2.56 -4.66
N ARG A 318 -10.35 -2.87 -5.31
CA ARG A 318 -9.38 -1.86 -5.76
C ARG A 318 -9.05 -2.08 -7.22
N ARG A 319 -9.06 -1.00 -8.01
CA ARG A 319 -8.67 -1.00 -9.41
C ARG A 319 -7.17 -0.78 -9.57
N SER A 320 -6.63 -1.34 -10.65
CA SER A 320 -5.23 -1.13 -11.05
C SER A 320 -5.12 0.08 -11.94
N PHE A 321 -4.14 0.97 -11.70
CA PHE A 321 -3.81 1.98 -12.71
C PHE A 321 -3.21 1.36 -13.97
N VAL A 322 -2.70 0.11 -13.92
CA VAL A 322 -2.08 -0.55 -15.07
C VAL A 322 -3.12 -0.93 -16.12
N THR A 323 -4.29 -1.41 -15.71
CA THR A 323 -5.35 -1.89 -16.60
C THR A 323 -6.60 -1.02 -16.59
N GLY A 324 -6.90 -0.34 -15.48
CA GLY A 324 -8.20 0.30 -15.21
C GLY A 324 -9.24 -0.64 -14.57
N ASP A 325 -8.97 -1.94 -14.53
CA ASP A 325 -9.87 -2.98 -14.01
C ASP A 325 -9.61 -3.29 -12.53
N TYR A 326 -10.56 -3.98 -11.90
CA TYR A 326 -10.41 -4.48 -10.53
C TYR A 326 -9.27 -5.50 -10.43
N GLU A 327 -8.50 -5.42 -9.34
CA GLU A 327 -7.35 -6.28 -9.08
C GLU A 327 -7.76 -7.58 -8.41
N ALA A 328 -7.04 -8.65 -8.76
CA ALA A 328 -7.05 -9.90 -8.03
C ALA A 328 -5.71 -10.07 -7.30
N TYR A 329 -5.75 -10.69 -6.12
CA TYR A 329 -4.60 -10.93 -5.25
C TYR A 329 -4.60 -12.37 -4.78
N ALA A 330 -3.43 -12.89 -4.42
CA ALA A 330 -3.31 -14.19 -3.78
C ALA A 330 -3.37 -14.06 -2.25
N GLU A 331 -3.88 -15.09 -1.56
CA GLU A 331 -3.86 -15.19 -0.09
C GLU A 331 -2.45 -15.03 0.50
N LEU A 332 -1.44 -15.55 -0.20
CA LEU A 332 -0.04 -15.44 0.13
C LEU A 332 0.78 -15.29 -1.16
N TYR A 333 1.63 -14.28 -1.23
CA TYR A 333 2.48 -14.04 -2.39
C TYR A 333 3.87 -13.55 -2.03
N PHE A 334 4.79 -13.88 -2.92
CA PHE A 334 6.23 -13.69 -2.78
C PHE A 334 6.72 -12.74 -3.87
N THR A 335 7.37 -11.64 -3.48
CA THR A 335 8.06 -10.73 -4.43
C THR A 335 9.55 -10.55 -4.12
N THR A 336 10.33 -10.27 -5.16
CA THR A 336 11.71 -9.79 -5.03
C THR A 336 11.73 -8.25 -5.11
N TYR A 337 12.66 -7.62 -4.39
CA TYR A 337 12.84 -6.16 -4.47
C TYR A 337 14.09 -5.76 -5.25
N GLU A 338 15.06 -6.68 -5.41
CA GLU A 338 16.29 -6.43 -6.18
C GLU A 338 16.16 -7.07 -7.57
N PRO A 339 16.69 -6.41 -8.62
CA PRO A 339 16.92 -7.07 -9.89
C PRO A 339 17.73 -8.35 -9.67
N ASN A 340 17.21 -9.48 -10.15
CA ASN A 340 17.80 -10.82 -9.95
C ASN A 340 17.91 -11.29 -8.49
N GLY A 341 17.18 -10.66 -7.57
CA GLY A 341 17.10 -11.07 -6.17
C GLY A 341 16.65 -12.52 -6.03
N ARG A 342 17.20 -13.21 -5.03
CA ARG A 342 16.83 -14.59 -4.70
C ARG A 342 16.40 -14.68 -3.25
N TYR A 343 15.45 -15.55 -2.99
CA TYR A 343 15.11 -15.96 -1.63
C TYR A 343 16.25 -16.79 -1.03
N GLY A 344 16.47 -16.62 0.27
CA GLY A 344 17.24 -17.59 1.04
C GLY A 344 16.40 -18.85 1.33
N ASN A 345 16.70 -19.53 2.43
CA ASN A 345 15.87 -20.64 2.88
C ASN A 345 14.46 -20.13 3.27
N VAL A 346 13.43 -20.68 2.63
CA VAL A 346 12.03 -20.40 2.92
C VAL A 346 11.33 -21.73 3.17
N THR A 347 10.67 -21.86 4.31
CA THR A 347 9.83 -23.02 4.65
C THR A 347 8.40 -22.56 4.86
N VAL A 348 7.48 -23.08 4.05
CA VAL A 348 6.03 -22.89 4.21
C VAL A 348 5.42 -24.27 4.43
N ARG A 349 4.88 -24.56 5.62
CA ARG A 349 4.35 -25.90 5.96
C ARG A 349 3.22 -25.86 6.97
N GLY A 350 2.27 -26.79 6.90
CA GLY A 350 1.21 -26.95 7.90
C GLY A 350 0.21 -25.78 8.00
N ASN A 351 0.29 -24.77 7.12
CA ASN A 351 -0.66 -23.67 7.10
C ASN A 351 -1.99 -24.11 6.47
N VAL A 352 -3.09 -23.57 6.97
CA VAL A 352 -4.44 -23.78 6.45
C VAL A 352 -4.92 -22.50 5.77
N PHE A 353 -5.42 -22.61 4.54
CA PHE A 353 -6.01 -21.50 3.80
C PHE A 353 -7.48 -21.79 3.52
N VAL A 354 -8.35 -20.90 3.98
CA VAL A 354 -9.79 -20.92 3.74
C VAL A 354 -10.12 -19.66 2.94
N THR A 355 -10.21 -19.78 1.62
CA THR A 355 -10.47 -18.65 0.73
C THR A 355 -11.93 -18.20 0.79
N GLY A 356 -12.18 -16.90 0.61
CA GLY A 356 -13.54 -16.35 0.44
C GLY A 356 -14.08 -16.55 -0.98
N GLU A 357 -15.32 -16.12 -1.20
CA GLU A 357 -15.95 -16.11 -2.53
C GLU A 357 -15.23 -15.14 -3.49
N GLU A 358 -14.57 -14.13 -2.94
CA GLU A 358 -13.84 -13.11 -3.68
C GLU A 358 -12.53 -13.65 -4.32
N ALA A 359 -12.02 -14.79 -3.88
CA ALA A 359 -10.74 -15.34 -4.34
C ALA A 359 -10.78 -16.02 -5.74
N ALA A 360 -11.86 -15.84 -6.49
CA ALA A 360 -12.20 -16.61 -7.70
C ALA A 360 -11.37 -16.30 -8.95
#